data_AF-A0A537QKT7-F1
#
_entry.id   AF-A0A537QKT7-F1
#
_cell.length_a   1.000
_cell.length_b   1.000
_cell.length_c   1.000
_cell.angle_alpha   90.00
_cell.angle_beta   90.00
_cell.angle_gamma   90.00
#
_symmetry.space_group_name_H-M   'P 1'
#
loop_
_entity.id
_entity.type
_entity.pdbx_description
1 polymer ?
#
loop_
_entity_poly.entity_id
_entity_poly.type
_entity_poly.pdbx_seq_one_letter_code
_entity_poly.pdbx_strand_id
1 'polypeptide(L)'
;DEALRFLMKDKDNELSKEEVGALNAYKQSLDAATKFIPTWVKVSVAIALGLGTMIGWKRIVITVGEKIGKTHLTYGQGAAAELVAAGTIAAADMYGLPVSTTHVLSSGVAGTVAANGSGLQLSTVRNIAMAWILTLPAAMMLSGFLYILFLNLF
;
A
#
# COMPACT_ATOMS: atom_id res chain seq x y z
N ASP A 1 17.52 1.29 -5.84
CA ASP A 1 16.57 2.20 -6.53
C ASP A 1 16.57 3.64 -6.01
N GLU A 2 16.48 3.88 -4.70
CA GLU A 2 16.40 5.24 -4.14
C GLU A 2 17.74 6.01 -4.14
N ALA A 3 18.85 5.34 -3.85
CA ALA A 3 20.19 5.92 -3.87
C ALA A 3 20.64 6.39 -5.28
N LEU A 4 20.23 5.66 -6.33
CA LEU A 4 20.50 6.03 -7.74
C LEU A 4 19.69 7.26 -8.16
N ARG A 5 18.46 7.40 -7.67
CA ARG A 5 17.59 8.55 -7.97
C ARG A 5 18.09 9.83 -7.28
N PHE A 6 18.67 9.71 -6.08
CA PHE A 6 19.33 10.81 -5.39
C PHE A 6 20.61 11.27 -6.09
N LEU A 7 21.41 10.35 -6.63
CA LEU A 7 22.63 10.68 -7.39
C LEU A 7 22.35 11.38 -8.74
N MET A 8 21.22 11.07 -9.39
CA MET A 8 20.82 11.74 -10.64
C MET A 8 20.43 13.22 -10.42
N LYS A 9 19.74 13.51 -9.31
CA LYS A 9 19.28 14.88 -8.99
C LYS A 9 20.42 15.86 -8.69
N ASP A 10 21.57 15.36 -8.22
CA ASP A 10 22.72 16.19 -7.83
C ASP A 10 23.71 16.45 -8.99
N LYS A 11 23.55 15.75 -10.14
CA LYS A 11 24.54 15.76 -11.25
C LYS A 11 23.96 16.06 -12.63
N ASP A 12 22.78 16.67 -12.71
CA ASP A 12 22.14 17.05 -13.99
C ASP A 12 23.01 17.99 -14.87
N ASN A 13 24.07 18.61 -14.33
CA ASN A 13 24.95 19.52 -15.05
C ASN A 13 26.31 18.95 -15.53
N GLU A 14 26.64 17.66 -15.29
CA GLU A 14 27.98 17.11 -15.64
C GLU A 14 27.99 15.74 -16.34
N LEU A 15 26.84 15.20 -16.78
CA LEU A 15 26.80 13.85 -17.38
C LEU A 15 26.69 13.90 -18.91
N SER A 16 27.66 13.27 -19.59
CA SER A 16 27.63 13.03 -21.05
C SER A 16 26.50 12.05 -21.40
N LYS A 17 25.90 12.19 -22.60
CA LYS A 17 24.84 11.29 -23.10
C LYS A 17 25.24 9.80 -23.09
N GLU A 18 26.54 9.52 -23.19
CA GLU A 18 27.11 8.16 -23.13
C GLU A 18 27.08 7.57 -21.71
N GLU A 19 27.29 8.39 -20.67
CA GLU A 19 27.25 7.97 -19.27
C GLU A 19 25.82 7.68 -18.80
N VAL A 20 24.84 8.46 -19.29
CA VAL A 20 23.41 8.19 -19.07
C VAL A 20 22.98 6.88 -19.74
N GLY A 21 23.52 6.57 -20.92
CA GLY A 21 23.28 5.30 -21.62
C GLY A 21 23.83 4.09 -20.86
N ALA A 22 25.07 4.18 -20.38
CA ALA A 22 25.70 3.12 -19.58
C ALA A 22 24.99 2.91 -18.23
N LEU A 23 24.56 3.99 -17.56
CA LEU A 23 23.85 3.93 -16.29
C LEU A 23 22.46 3.27 -16.44
N ASN A 24 21.74 3.57 -17.53
CA ASN A 24 20.45 2.93 -17.82
C ASN A 24 20.60 1.43 -18.12
N ALA A 25 21.64 1.04 -18.87
CA ALA A 25 21.93 -0.37 -19.14
C ALA A 25 22.28 -1.15 -17.85
N TYR A 26 23.06 -0.53 -16.95
CA TYR A 26 23.38 -1.12 -15.64
C TYR A 26 22.13 -1.26 -14.75
N LYS A 27 21.28 -0.23 -14.69
CA LYS A 27 20.00 -0.27 -13.99
C LYS A 27 19.08 -1.37 -14.53
N GLN A 28 18.98 -1.50 -15.85
CA GLN A 28 18.16 -2.52 -16.51
C GLN A 28 18.67 -3.94 -16.19
N SER A 29 19.98 -4.15 -16.11
CA SER A 29 20.57 -5.43 -15.72
C SER A 29 20.33 -5.78 -14.23
N LEU A 30 20.40 -4.78 -13.35
CA LEU A 30 20.08 -4.94 -11.93
C LEU A 30 18.59 -5.21 -11.71
N ASP A 31 17.71 -4.50 -12.41
CA ASP A 31 16.26 -4.72 -12.35
C ASP A 31 15.90 -6.12 -12.87
N ALA A 32 16.52 -6.59 -13.95
CA ALA A 32 16.30 -7.93 -14.49
C ALA A 32 16.73 -9.04 -13.51
N ALA A 33 17.81 -8.84 -12.76
CA ALA A 33 18.30 -9.81 -11.79
C ALA A 33 17.53 -9.78 -10.45
N THR A 34 17.05 -8.62 -10.01
CA THR A 34 16.43 -8.44 -8.68
C THR A 34 14.90 -8.46 -8.69
N LYS A 35 14.25 -8.16 -9.83
CA LYS A 35 12.78 -8.10 -9.96
C LYS A 35 12.20 -9.27 -10.76
N PHE A 36 12.97 -10.31 -11.04
CA PHE A 36 12.44 -11.51 -11.69
C PHE A 36 11.47 -12.24 -10.76
N ILE A 37 10.17 -12.03 -10.95
CA ILE A 37 9.10 -12.77 -10.28
C ILE A 37 8.59 -13.84 -11.24
N PRO A 38 8.78 -15.15 -10.96
CA PRO A 38 8.28 -16.22 -11.82
C PRO A 38 6.77 -16.14 -12.01
N THR A 39 6.28 -16.47 -13.21
CA THR A 39 4.83 -16.39 -13.54
C THR A 39 3.96 -17.23 -12.59
N TRP A 40 4.44 -18.41 -12.17
CA TRP A 40 3.71 -19.26 -11.23
C TRP A 40 3.51 -18.58 -9.86
N VAL A 41 4.47 -17.76 -9.40
CA VAL A 41 4.33 -16.98 -8.16
C VAL A 41 3.23 -15.94 -8.32
N LYS A 42 3.21 -15.22 -9.46
CA LYS A 42 2.17 -14.21 -9.75
C LYS A 42 0.77 -14.83 -9.72
N VAL A 43 0.60 -15.97 -10.39
CA VAL A 43 -0.68 -16.70 -10.43
C VAL A 43 -1.07 -17.20 -9.03
N SER A 44 -0.12 -17.78 -8.29
CA SER A 44 -0.38 -18.28 -6.93
C SER A 44 -0.80 -17.17 -5.98
N VAL A 45 -0.13 -16.02 -6.02
CA VAL A 45 -0.48 -14.83 -5.23
C VAL A 45 -1.86 -14.29 -5.63
N ALA A 46 -2.16 -14.21 -6.92
CA ALA A 46 -3.47 -13.76 -7.40
C ALA A 46 -4.61 -14.66 -6.91
N ILE A 47 -4.43 -15.98 -6.96
CA ILE A 47 -5.42 -16.95 -6.45
C ILE A 47 -5.55 -16.82 -4.93
N ALA A 48 -4.45 -16.74 -4.19
CA ALA A 48 -4.47 -16.59 -2.74
C ALA A 48 -5.20 -15.30 -2.30
N LEU A 49 -4.93 -14.17 -2.97
CA LEU A 49 -5.64 -12.90 -2.72
C LEU A 49 -7.13 -12.99 -3.06
N GLY A 50 -7.48 -13.64 -4.19
CA GLY A 50 -8.87 -13.84 -4.58
C GLY A 50 -9.65 -14.69 -3.58
N LEU A 51 -9.10 -15.84 -3.19
CA LEU A 51 -9.67 -16.74 -2.17
C LEU A 51 -9.79 -16.04 -0.81
N GLY A 52 -8.73 -15.35 -0.37
CA GLY A 52 -8.73 -14.60 0.88
C GLY A 52 -9.80 -13.50 0.91
N THR A 53 -9.98 -12.80 -0.22
CA THR A 53 -11.05 -11.79 -0.36
C THR A 53 -12.43 -12.45 -0.24
N MET A 54 -12.70 -13.53 -0.96
CA MET A 54 -14.01 -14.21 -0.89
C MET A 54 -14.38 -14.72 0.51
N ILE A 55 -13.40 -15.13 1.31
CA ILE A 55 -13.64 -15.61 2.67
C ILE A 55 -13.78 -14.44 3.67
N GLY A 56 -12.95 -13.41 3.53
CA GLY A 56 -12.80 -12.32 4.50
C GLY A 56 -13.60 -11.05 4.22
N TRP A 57 -14.15 -10.87 3.03
CA TRP A 57 -14.63 -9.57 2.55
C TRP A 57 -15.68 -8.92 3.47
N LYS A 58 -16.65 -9.71 3.95
CA LYS A 58 -17.83 -9.19 4.65
C LYS A 58 -17.47 -8.30 5.85
N ARG A 59 -16.48 -8.69 6.65
CA ARG A 59 -16.10 -7.93 7.86
C ARG A 59 -15.44 -6.60 7.50
N ILE A 60 -14.60 -6.59 6.45
CA ILE A 60 -13.88 -5.40 6.00
C ILE A 60 -14.86 -4.43 5.36
N VAL A 61 -15.69 -4.90 4.43
CA VAL A 61 -16.67 -4.06 3.71
C VAL A 61 -17.68 -3.44 4.67
N ILE A 62 -18.19 -4.20 5.65
CA ILE A 62 -19.09 -3.64 6.67
C ILE A 62 -18.37 -2.57 7.51
N THR A 63 -17.12 -2.80 7.90
CA THR A 63 -16.39 -1.84 8.74
C THR A 63 -16.11 -0.55 7.98
N VAL A 64 -15.66 -0.64 6.72
CA VAL A 64 -15.36 0.54 5.89
C VAL A 64 -16.64 1.23 5.42
N GLY A 65 -17.63 0.46 4.96
CA GLY A 65 -18.85 0.96 4.33
C GLY A 65 -19.93 1.44 5.31
N GLU A 66 -19.98 0.87 6.52
CA GLU A 66 -21.09 1.13 7.46
C GLU A 66 -20.63 1.72 8.79
N LYS A 67 -19.37 1.48 9.21
CA LYS A 67 -18.91 1.86 10.56
C LYS A 67 -17.99 3.07 10.61
N ILE A 68 -17.51 3.57 9.47
CA ILE A 68 -16.69 4.80 9.45
C ILE A 68 -17.57 6.04 9.68
N GLY A 69 -18.77 6.07 9.10
CA GLY A 69 -19.75 7.13 9.30
C GLY A 69 -20.84 6.78 10.30
N LYS A 70 -21.54 7.79 10.82
CA LYS A 70 -22.75 7.59 11.63
C LYS A 70 -23.96 7.19 10.77
N THR A 71 -23.89 7.40 9.46
CA THR A 71 -24.89 7.03 8.47
C THR A 71 -24.27 6.10 7.43
N HIS A 72 -25.09 5.29 6.78
CA HIS A 72 -24.65 4.47 5.66
C HIS A 72 -24.06 5.32 4.54
N LEU A 73 -23.03 4.79 3.88
CA LEU A 73 -22.46 5.38 2.68
C LEU A 73 -23.47 5.40 1.55
N THR A 74 -23.65 6.56 0.95
CA THR A 74 -24.37 6.68 -0.33
C THR A 74 -23.51 6.16 -1.48
N TYR A 75 -24.15 5.73 -2.57
CA TYR A 75 -23.43 5.30 -3.78
C TYR A 75 -22.50 6.39 -4.34
N GLY A 76 -22.92 7.66 -4.28
CA GLY A 76 -22.10 8.79 -4.72
C GLY A 76 -20.84 8.98 -3.88
N GLN A 77 -20.94 8.82 -2.56
CA GLN A 77 -19.78 8.86 -1.67
C GLN A 77 -18.83 7.67 -1.88
N GLY A 78 -19.38 6.48 -2.17
CA GLY A 78 -18.58 5.30 -2.51
C GLY A 78 -17.78 5.52 -3.80
N ALA A 79 -18.45 5.95 -4.86
CA ALA A 79 -17.81 6.25 -6.14
C ALA A 79 -16.74 7.35 -6.02
N ALA A 80 -17.04 8.43 -5.29
CA ALA A 80 -16.07 9.50 -5.05
C ALA A 80 -14.85 9.01 -4.27
N ALA A 81 -15.05 8.19 -3.23
CA ALA A 81 -13.95 7.64 -2.44
C ALA A 81 -13.06 6.70 -3.28
N GLU A 82 -13.65 5.85 -4.12
CA GLU A 82 -12.92 4.94 -5.00
C GLU A 82 -12.14 5.69 -6.08
N LEU A 83 -12.71 6.72 -6.71
CA LEU A 83 -12.01 7.53 -7.71
C LEU A 83 -10.80 8.24 -7.11
N VAL A 84 -10.95 8.84 -5.94
CA VAL A 84 -9.84 9.49 -5.22
C VAL A 84 -8.78 8.45 -4.84
N ALA A 85 -9.18 7.28 -4.37
CA ALA A 85 -8.24 6.23 -4.01
C ALA A 85 -7.48 5.70 -5.22
N ALA A 86 -8.17 5.36 -6.31
CA ALA A 86 -7.57 4.89 -7.55
C ALA A 86 -6.62 5.94 -8.14
N GLY A 87 -7.04 7.21 -8.19
CA GLY A 87 -6.20 8.31 -8.68
C GLY A 87 -4.94 8.52 -7.83
N THR A 88 -5.07 8.46 -6.51
CA THR A 88 -3.92 8.62 -5.59
C THR A 88 -2.95 7.44 -5.68
N ILE A 89 -3.47 6.21 -5.76
CA ILE A 89 -2.65 5.00 -5.92
C ILE A 89 -1.94 5.01 -7.27
N ALA A 90 -2.65 5.35 -8.36
CA ALA A 90 -2.05 5.45 -9.69
C ALA A 90 -0.95 6.51 -9.74
N ALA A 91 -1.17 7.68 -9.14
CA ALA A 91 -0.15 8.70 -9.03
C ALA A 91 1.07 8.20 -8.24
N ALA A 92 0.86 7.55 -7.09
CA ALA A 92 1.95 6.99 -6.29
C ALA A 92 2.76 5.93 -7.06
N ASP A 93 2.08 5.06 -7.81
CA ASP A 93 2.70 4.04 -8.66
C ASP A 93 3.57 4.68 -9.76
N MET A 94 3.06 5.72 -10.44
CA MET A 94 3.83 6.48 -11.44
C MET A 94 5.11 7.10 -10.85
N TYR A 95 5.06 7.54 -9.60
CA TYR A 95 6.23 8.10 -8.91
C TYR A 95 7.10 7.05 -8.22
N GLY A 96 6.70 5.77 -8.21
CA GLY A 96 7.39 4.66 -7.55
C GLY A 96 7.39 4.77 -6.02
N LEU A 97 6.37 5.40 -5.43
CA LEU A 97 6.26 5.60 -3.99
C LEU A 97 5.51 4.43 -3.34
N PRO A 98 6.07 3.78 -2.30
CA PRO A 98 5.36 2.75 -1.56
C PRO A 98 4.24 3.40 -0.74
N VAL A 99 2.98 3.10 -1.08
CA VAL A 99 1.81 3.63 -0.38
C VAL A 99 0.91 2.50 0.14
N SER A 100 0.27 2.74 1.28
CA SER A 100 -0.72 1.81 1.84
C SER A 100 -2.08 2.05 1.18
N THR A 101 -2.52 1.11 0.32
CA THR A 101 -3.83 1.17 -0.33
C THR A 101 -4.97 1.21 0.69
N THR A 102 -4.82 0.53 1.84
CA THR A 102 -5.80 0.57 2.94
C THR A 102 -5.90 1.96 3.58
N HIS A 103 -4.79 2.67 3.77
CA HIS A 103 -4.82 4.05 4.30
C HIS A 103 -5.49 4.99 3.32
N VAL A 104 -5.14 4.89 2.04
CA VAL A 104 -5.71 5.74 0.99
C VAL A 104 -7.23 5.51 0.87
N LEU A 105 -7.68 4.25 0.77
CA LEU A 105 -9.11 3.92 0.64
C LEU A 105 -9.90 4.34 1.90
N SER A 106 -9.43 3.97 3.09
CA SER A 106 -10.15 4.27 4.34
C SER A 106 -10.25 5.77 4.60
N SER A 107 -9.19 6.53 4.26
CA SER A 107 -9.18 7.99 4.38
C SER A 107 -10.06 8.65 3.33
N GLY A 108 -10.11 8.12 2.11
CA GLY A 108 -11.04 8.57 1.06
C GLY A 108 -12.49 8.43 1.51
N VAL A 109 -12.85 7.27 2.05
CA VAL A 109 -14.18 7.01 2.63
C VAL A 109 -14.48 7.94 3.81
N ALA A 110 -13.57 8.06 4.77
CA ALA A 110 -13.76 8.99 5.90
C ALA A 110 -13.90 10.44 5.40
N GLY A 111 -13.16 10.82 4.36
CA GLY A 111 -13.24 12.13 3.72
C GLY A 111 -14.61 12.42 3.11
N THR A 112 -15.20 11.46 2.37
CA THR A 112 -16.53 11.65 1.78
C THR A 112 -17.65 11.71 2.83
N VAL A 113 -17.49 10.99 3.94
CA VAL A 113 -18.41 11.07 5.09
C VAL A 113 -18.26 12.42 5.82
N ALA A 114 -17.02 12.87 6.04
CA ALA A 114 -16.76 14.17 6.67
C ALA A 114 -17.30 15.33 5.83
N ALA A 115 -17.06 15.30 4.51
CA ALA A 115 -17.52 16.32 3.56
C ALA A 115 -19.05 16.40 3.46
N ASN A 116 -19.75 15.27 3.61
CA ASN A 116 -21.22 15.23 3.60
C ASN A 116 -21.85 15.72 4.91
N GLY A 117 -21.07 15.99 5.96
CA GLY A 117 -21.58 16.47 7.25
C GLY A 117 -22.37 15.45 8.06
N SER A 118 -22.44 14.18 7.63
CA SER A 118 -23.18 13.12 8.32
C SER A 118 -22.50 12.64 9.61
N GLY A 119 -21.28 13.11 9.87
CA GLY A 119 -20.53 12.85 11.09
C GLY A 119 -19.77 11.53 11.06
N LEU A 120 -18.50 11.58 11.48
CA LEU A 120 -17.64 10.42 11.61
C LEU A 120 -17.94 9.67 12.92
N GLN A 121 -17.83 8.34 12.87
CA GLN A 121 -17.81 7.52 14.07
C GLN A 121 -16.39 7.51 14.65
N LEU A 122 -16.09 8.51 15.49
CA LEU A 122 -14.75 8.72 16.06
C LEU A 122 -14.19 7.48 16.77
N SER A 123 -15.03 6.67 17.42
CA SER A 123 -14.60 5.41 18.05
C SER A 123 -14.04 4.43 17.02
N THR A 124 -14.71 4.27 15.89
CA THR A 124 -14.26 3.37 14.81
C THR A 124 -12.99 3.90 14.17
N VAL A 125 -12.96 5.19 13.83
CA VAL A 125 -11.78 5.82 13.20
C VAL A 125 -10.56 5.72 14.13
N ARG A 126 -10.74 5.99 15.43
CA ARG A 126 -9.67 5.82 16.43
C ARG A 126 -9.20 4.37 16.54
N ASN A 127 -10.12 3.41 16.55
CA ASN A 127 -9.75 1.99 16.61
C ASN A 127 -8.95 1.56 15.36
N ILE A 128 -9.34 2.05 14.18
CA ILE A 128 -8.61 1.81 12.93
C ILE A 128 -7.21 2.42 13.01
N ALA A 129 -7.08 3.68 13.44
CA ALA A 129 -5.79 4.36 13.58
C ALA A 129 -4.87 3.66 14.60
N MET A 130 -5.43 3.23 15.74
CA MET A 130 -4.70 2.44 16.73
C MET A 130 -4.24 1.10 16.16
N ALA A 131 -5.06 0.43 15.36
CA ALA A 131 -4.67 -0.80 14.69
C ALA A 131 -3.49 -0.58 13.73
N TRP A 132 -3.48 0.50 12.95
CA TRP A 132 -2.37 0.82 12.04
C TRP A 132 -1.05 1.05 12.75
N ILE A 133 -1.08 1.67 13.93
CA ILE A 133 0.12 1.88 14.74
C ILE A 133 0.55 0.56 15.39
N LEU A 134 -0.39 -0.26 15.86
CA LEU A 134 -0.11 -1.50 16.59
C LEU A 134 0.37 -2.64 15.70
N THR A 135 -0.02 -2.67 14.42
CA THR A 135 0.38 -3.73 13.48
C THR A 135 1.89 -3.81 13.29
N LEU A 136 2.59 -2.67 13.24
CA LEU A 136 4.04 -2.65 13.04
C LEU A 136 4.80 -3.25 14.25
N PRO A 137 4.60 -2.80 15.51
CA PRO A 137 5.20 -3.43 16.67
C PRO A 137 4.84 -4.91 16.82
N ALA A 138 3.58 -5.27 16.57
CA ALA A 138 3.15 -6.66 16.66
C ALA A 138 3.88 -7.55 15.64
N ALA A 139 4.02 -7.10 14.39
CA ALA A 139 4.76 -7.81 13.37
C ALA A 139 6.25 -7.93 13.72
N MET A 140 6.86 -6.86 14.25
CA MET A 140 8.26 -6.88 14.70
C MET A 140 8.49 -7.87 15.84
N MET A 141 7.62 -7.87 16.86
CA MET A 141 7.72 -8.80 17.98
C MET A 141 7.52 -10.24 17.52
N LEU A 142 6.51 -10.51 16.69
CA LEU A 142 6.23 -11.86 16.18
C LEU A 142 7.39 -12.38 15.33
N SER A 143 7.91 -11.56 14.42
CA SER A 143 9.06 -11.93 13.58
C SER A 143 10.31 -12.18 14.41
N GLY A 144 10.62 -11.31 15.39
CA GLY A 144 11.75 -11.49 16.28
C GLY A 144 11.63 -12.73 17.15
N PHE A 145 10.43 -13.01 17.68
CA PHE A 145 10.15 -14.22 18.45
C PHE A 145 10.36 -15.48 17.61
N LEU A 146 9.77 -15.54 16.41
CA LEU A 146 9.92 -16.69 15.51
C LEU A 146 11.38 -16.90 15.09
N TYR A 147 12.11 -15.82 14.83
CA TYR A 147 13.53 -15.89 14.50
C TYR A 147 14.36 -16.52 15.64
N ILE A 148 14.19 -16.02 16.88
CA ILE A 148 14.86 -16.58 18.05
C ILE A 148 14.46 -18.04 18.26
N LEU A 149 13.17 -18.37 18.12
CA LEU A 149 12.67 -19.73 18.29
C LEU A 149 13.33 -20.69 17.30
N PHE A 150 13.39 -20.33 16.01
CA PHE A 150 14.02 -21.18 15.00
C PHE A 150 15.52 -21.34 15.19
N LEU A 151 16.22 -20.30 15.66
CA LEU A 151 17.65 -20.41 15.99
C LEU A 151 17.96 -21.29 17.21
N ASN A 152 17.01 -21.47 18.13
CA ASN A 152 17.22 -22.32 19.32
C ASN A 152 16.81 -23.79 19.07
N LEU A 153 16.00 -24.05 18.05
CA LEU A 153 15.51 -25.39 17.71
C LEU A 153 16.38 -26.11 16.64
N PHE A 154 17.06 -25.36 15.79
CA PHE A 154 17.93 -25.85 14.72
C PHE A 154 19.36 -25.36 14.92
#